data_AF-A0A3A8T3G6-F1
#
_entry.id   AF-A0A3A8T3G6-F1
#
_cell.length_a   1.000
_cell.length_b   1.000
_cell.length_c   1.000
_cell.angle_alpha   90.00
_cell.angle_beta   90.00
_cell.angle_gamma   90.00
#
_symmetry.space_group_name_H-M   'P 1'
#
loop_
_entity.id
_entity.type
_entity.pdbx_description
1 polymer ?
#
loop_
_entity_poly.entity_id
_entity_poly.type
_entity_poly.pdbx_seq_one_letter_code
_entity_poly.pdbx_strand_id
1 'polypeptide(L)' 'MGSAHMKPDGTLELRMSARGPGAIAGEALFILKPDHPRYAGVLDHLGPIEPGGYARVMPFPPGVF' A
#
# COMPACT_ATOMS: atom_id res chain seq x y z
N MET A 1 -8.83 0.29 5.17
CA MET A 1 -7.88 -0.69 5.75
C MET A 1 -7.22 -1.41 4.59
N GLY A 2 -5.93 -1.76 4.69
CA GLY A 2 -5.25 -2.51 3.63
C GLY A 2 -4.08 -3.32 4.14
N SER A 3 -3.48 -4.09 3.25
CA SER A 3 -2.25 -4.86 3.47
C SER A 3 -1.27 -4.64 2.32
N ALA A 4 0.00 -4.70 2.67
CA ALA A 4 1.11 -4.62 1.73
C ALA A 4 1.88 -5.93 1.79
N HIS A 5 2.34 -6.39 0.63
CA HIS A 5 3.32 -7.45 0.48
C HIS A 5 4.51 -6.89 -0.30
N MET A 6 5.71 -6.98 0.24
CA MET A 6 6.91 -6.72 -0.54
C MET A 6 7.34 -8.03 -1.20
N LYS A 7 7.30 -8.09 -2.52
CA LYS A 7 7.81 -9.25 -3.26
C LYS A 7 9.33 -9.36 -3.10
N PRO A 8 9.92 -10.55 -3.34
CA PRO A 8 11.37 -10.74 -3.25
C PRO A 8 12.20 -9.81 -4.16
N ASP A 9 11.60 -9.32 -5.26
CA ASP A 9 12.21 -8.35 -6.19
C ASP A 9 12.08 -6.89 -5.71
N GLY A 10 11.54 -6.66 -4.51
CA GLY A 10 11.27 -5.35 -3.95
C GLY A 10 9.97 -4.71 -4.41
N THR A 11 9.20 -5.30 -5.32
CA THR A 11 7.91 -4.74 -5.75
C THR A 11 6.90 -4.75 -4.60
N LEU A 12 6.23 -3.63 -4.36
CA LEU A 12 5.16 -3.53 -3.37
C LEU A 12 3.79 -3.83 -4.00
N GLU A 13 3.06 -4.76 -3.41
CA GLU A 13 1.67 -5.07 -3.73
C GLU A 13 0.77 -4.59 -2.59
N LEU A 14 -0.01 -3.53 -2.85
CA LEU A 14 -0.91 -2.93 -1.87
C LEU A 14 -2.35 -3.36 -2.18
N ARG A 15 -2.97 -4.08 -1.26
CA ARG A 15 -4.40 -4.42 -1.30
C ARG A 15 -5.13 -3.48 -0.37
N MET A 16 -5.98 -2.63 -0.91
CA MET A 16 -6.68 -1.60 -0.16
C MET A 16 -8.18 -1.82 -0.23
N SER A 17 -8.86 -1.62 0.90
CA SER A 17 -10.31 -1.60 0.98
C SER A 17 -10.77 -0.32 1.67
N ALA A 18 -11.71 0.38 1.05
CA ALA A 18 -12.34 1.60 1.55
C ALA A 18 -13.84 1.40 1.70
N ARG A 19 -14.43 2.09 2.69
CA ARG A 19 -15.89 2.16 2.89
C ARG A 19 -16.31 3.61 2.92
N GLY A 20 -17.39 3.95 2.22
CA GLY A 20 -17.98 5.27 2.17
C GLY A 20 -19.38 5.32 2.82
N PRO A 21 -20.03 6.48 2.84
CA PRO A 21 -21.42 6.62 3.27
C PRO A 21 -22.38 5.80 2.39
N GLY A 22 -23.45 5.25 2.97
CA GLY A 22 -24.28 4.25 2.30
C GLY A 22 -23.54 2.93 2.13
N ALA A 23 -24.14 1.92 1.50
CA ALA A 23 -23.52 0.60 1.31
C ALA A 23 -22.32 0.60 0.32
N ILE A 24 -21.56 1.69 0.23
CA ILE A 24 -20.43 1.85 -0.69
C ILE A 24 -19.18 1.23 -0.07
N ALA A 25 -18.67 0.21 -0.75
CA ALA A 25 -17.37 -0.38 -0.50
C ALA A 25 -16.56 -0.40 -1.80
N GLY A 26 -15.26 -0.11 -1.70
CA GLY A 26 -14.33 -0.17 -2.82
C GLY A 26 -13.10 -0.97 -2.44
N GLU A 27 -12.58 -1.74 -3.40
CA GLU A 27 -11.33 -2.47 -3.27
C GLU A 27 -10.39 -2.06 -4.40
N ALA A 28 -9.08 -2.00 -4.11
CA ALA A 28 -8.05 -1.63 -5.07
C ALA A 28 -6.78 -2.46 -4.84
N LEU A 29 -6.10 -2.81 -5.94
CA LEU A 29 -4.76 -3.40 -5.93
C LEU A 29 -3.81 -2.42 -6.63
N PHE A 30 -2.75 -2.02 -5.93
CA PHE A 30 -1.67 -1.23 -6.51
C PHE A 30 -0.39 -2.06 -6.55
N ILE A 31 0.31 -2.00 -7.67
CA ILE A 31 1.61 -2.66 -7.86
C ILE A 31 2.64 -1.57 -8.12
N LEU A 32 3.56 -1.38 -7.18
CA LEU A 32 4.59 -0.35 -7.25
C LEU A 32 5.96 -1.02 -7.35
N LYS A 33 6.60 -0.87 -8.51
CA LYS A 33 8.00 -1.23 -8.67
C LYS A 33 8.90 -0.22 -7.95
N PRO A 34 10.15 -0.60 -7.57
CA PRO A 34 11.08 0.29 -6.87
C PRO A 34 11.36 1.63 -7.58
N ASP A 35 11.23 1.68 -8.91
CA ASP A 35 11.43 2.86 -9.76
C ASP A 35 10.19 3.77 -9.86
N HIS A 36 9.04 3.35 -9.32
CA HIS A 36 7.82 4.14 -9.39
C HIS A 36 7.94 5.41 -8.52
N PRO A 37 7.51 6.60 -8.99
CA PRO A 37 7.68 7.86 -8.25
C PRO A 37 7.08 7.87 -6.83
N ARG A 38 6.02 7.10 -6.62
CA ARG A 38 5.33 6.95 -5.31
C ARG A 38 5.94 5.87 -4.40
N TYR A 39 6.87 5.05 -4.91
CA TYR A 39 7.38 3.89 -4.19
C TYR A 39 8.04 4.27 -2.86
N ALA A 40 8.96 5.25 -2.89
CA ALA A 40 9.70 5.67 -1.70
C ALA A 40 8.76 6.18 -0.59
N GLY A 41 7.77 7.02 -0.94
CA GLY A 41 6.81 7.54 0.04
C GLY A 41 5.87 6.48 0.60
N VAL A 42 5.51 5.48 -0.21
CA VAL A 42 4.74 4.33 0.27
C VAL A 42 5.57 3.47 1.19
N LEU A 43 6.83 3.17 0.84
CA LEU A 43 7.72 2.36 1.66
C LEU A 43 7.97 3.01 3.03
N ASP A 44 8.20 4.33 3.05
CA ASP A 44 8.32 5.10 4.29
C ASP A 44 7.06 4.99 5.16
N HIS A 45 5.87 5.12 4.56
CA HIS A 45 4.59 4.98 5.25
C HIS A 45 4.33 3.57 5.81
N LEU A 46 4.78 2.52 5.10
CA LEU A 46 4.68 1.14 5.58
C LEU A 46 5.60 0.87 6.78
N GLY A 47 6.67 1.65 6.92
CA GLY A 47 7.73 1.40 7.88
C GLY A 47 8.58 0.19 7.48
N PRO A 48 9.33 -0.40 8.43
CA PRO A 48 10.24 -1.50 8.15
C PRO A 48 9.47 -2.73 7.63
N ILE A 49 9.70 -3.07 6.37
CA ILE A 49 9.20 -4.27 5.69
C ILE A 49 10.35 -4.85 4.87
N GLU A 50 10.61 -6.14 5.06
CA GLU A 50 11.66 -6.85 4.34
C GLU A 50 11.11 -7.47 3.05
N PRO A 51 11.96 -7.76 2.04
CA PRO A 51 11.54 -8.54 0.87
C PRO A 51 10.95 -9.90 1.27
N GLY A 52 9.78 -10.23 0.73
CA GLY A 52 8.95 -11.38 1.12
C GLY A 52 8.04 -11.12 2.34
N GLY A 53 8.16 -9.96 2.98
CA GLY A 53 7.44 -9.57 4.18
C GLY A 53 6.07 -8.95 3.90
N TYR A 54 5.26 -8.88 4.95
CA TYR A 54 3.92 -8.28 4.93
C TYR A 54 3.81 -7.16 5.95
N ALA A 55 3.16 -6.07 5.58
CA ALA A 55 2.83 -4.98 6.48
C ALA A 55 1.36 -4.60 6.37
N ARG A 56 0.82 -4.00 7.45
CA ARG A 56 -0.53 -3.44 7.43
C ARG A 56 -0.47 -2.03 6.86
N VAL A 57 -1.33 -1.74 5.88
CA VAL A 57 -1.47 -0.38 5.32
C VAL A 57 -2.42 0.40 6.22
N MET A 58 -1.83 1.30 7.03
CA MET A 58 -2.58 2.30 7.77
C MET A 58 -3.15 3.35 6.80
N PRO A 59 -4.23 4.08 7.16
CA PRO A 59 -4.72 5.18 6.34
C PRO A 59 -3.59 6.16 6.01
N PHE A 60 -3.46 6.52 4.74
CA PHE A 60 -2.48 7.53 4.32
C PHE A 60 -2.87 8.89 4.88
N PRO A 61 -1.89 9.74 5.24
CA PRO A 61 -2.13 11.15 5.53
C PRO A 61 -2.82 11.83 4.34
N PRO A 62 -3.62 12.89 4.57
CA PRO A 62 -4.16 13.70 3.48
C PRO A 62 -3.04 14.21 2.55
N GLY A 63 -3.25 14.12 1.23
CA GLY A 63 -2.32 14.66 0.21
C GLY A 63 -1.17 13.75 -0.23
N VAL A 64 -1.13 12.51 0.25
CA VAL A 64 -0.09 11.52 -0.14
C VAL A 64 -0.46 10.73 -1.41
N PHE A 65 -1.70 10.86 -1.90
CA PHE A 65 -2.20 10.22 -3.12
C PHE A 65 -3.02 11.15 -4.00
#